data_AF-A0A8T5LNJ6-F1
#
_entry.id   AF-A0A8T5LNJ6-F1
#
_cell.length_a   1.000
_cell.length_b   1.000
_cell.length_c   1.000
_cell.angle_alpha   90.00
_cell.angle_beta   90.00
_cell.angle_gamma   90.00
#
_symmetry.space_group_name_H-M   'P 1'
#
loop_
_entity.id
_entity.type
_entity.pdbx_description
1 polymer ?
#
loop_
_entity_poly.entity_id
_entity_poly.type
_entity_poly.pdbx_seq_one_letter_code
_entity_poly.pdbx_strand_id
1 'polypeptide(L)'
;MDTLITVLKNQHPHNAPDTRPYNALGAIYSFLPREKKDEVLGVFLQQLGRINYFYVQIHHTPAISEPSLLSDIQIINPRYWPGMDEGKAIVKKFDNFAGFHDFLMGPDGIFRAGKVQSDFLVAYAALRSDMSPFGSEYAAACYPDFLERIVDGIVDMRLNMDIGLEEGKARLRELLPTALHPKLEKSYQRTDRINPKNFK
;
A
#
# COMPACT_ATOMS: atom_id res chain seq x y z
N MET A 1 -3.45 1.61 -22.28
CA MET A 1 -3.33 0.60 -21.20
C MET A 1 -2.60 -0.63 -21.71
N ASP A 2 -3.05 -1.22 -22.81
CA ASP A 2 -2.41 -2.38 -23.46
C ASP A 2 -0.93 -2.16 -23.76
N THR A 3 -0.56 -0.95 -24.21
CA THR A 3 0.85 -0.58 -24.44
C THR A 3 1.72 -0.65 -23.17
N LEU A 4 1.22 -0.21 -22.01
CA LEU A 4 1.96 -0.24 -20.74
C LEU A 4 2.09 -1.67 -20.20
N ILE A 5 1.02 -2.46 -20.31
CA ILE A 5 1.00 -3.88 -19.94
C ILE A 5 1.98 -4.66 -20.84
N THR A 6 1.99 -4.40 -22.14
CA THR A 6 2.94 -5.02 -23.08
C THR A 6 4.39 -4.63 -22.79
N VAL A 7 4.66 -3.36 -22.44
CA VAL A 7 6.00 -2.91 -22.03
C VAL A 7 6.47 -3.66 -20.77
N LEU A 8 5.61 -3.82 -19.76
CA LEU A 8 5.97 -4.59 -18.55
C LEU A 8 6.23 -6.07 -18.84
N LYS A 9 5.46 -6.69 -19.74
CA LYS A 9 5.65 -8.09 -20.14
C LYS A 9 7.01 -8.33 -20.82
N ASN A 10 7.56 -7.31 -21.48
CA ASN A 10 8.77 -7.41 -22.30
C ASN A 10 10.08 -7.00 -21.57
N GLN A 11 10.05 -6.69 -20.27
CA GLN A 11 11.28 -6.37 -19.53
C GLN A 11 12.15 -7.61 -19.25
N HIS A 12 13.46 -7.51 -19.53
CA HIS A 12 14.43 -8.59 -19.33
C HIS A 12 14.85 -8.75 -17.85
N PRO A 13 15.00 -10.00 -17.36
CA PRO A 13 15.13 -10.34 -15.93
C PRO A 13 16.48 -9.99 -15.27
N HIS A 14 17.48 -9.54 -16.03
CA HIS A 14 18.82 -9.27 -15.52
C HIS A 14 19.13 -7.78 -15.29
N ASN A 15 18.21 -6.90 -15.66
CA ASN A 15 18.34 -5.47 -15.39
C ASN A 15 17.50 -5.12 -14.17
N ALA A 16 17.95 -4.15 -13.36
CA ALA A 16 17.08 -3.55 -12.36
C ALA A 16 15.77 -3.14 -13.06
N PRO A 17 14.59 -3.55 -12.56
CA PRO A 17 13.33 -3.27 -13.22
C PRO A 17 13.22 -1.77 -13.45
N ASP A 18 12.97 -1.34 -14.70
CA ASP A 18 12.67 0.07 -14.96
C ASP A 18 11.40 0.39 -14.18
N THR A 19 11.52 1.20 -13.15
CA THR A 19 10.48 1.49 -12.15
C THR A 19 9.38 2.40 -12.69
N ARG A 20 9.63 3.10 -13.81
CA ARG A 20 8.72 4.11 -14.37
C ARG A 20 7.40 3.49 -14.87
N PRO A 21 7.40 2.39 -15.64
CA PRO A 21 6.16 1.74 -16.07
C PRO A 21 5.40 1.08 -14.90
N TYR A 22 6.09 0.60 -13.87
CA TYR A 22 5.44 0.07 -12.65
C TYR A 22 4.74 1.18 -11.88
N ASN A 23 5.40 2.33 -11.67
CA ASN A 23 4.78 3.49 -11.04
C ASN A 23 3.62 4.07 -11.87
N ALA A 24 3.75 4.10 -13.20
CA ALA A 24 2.67 4.58 -14.08
C ALA A 24 1.44 3.66 -14.05
N LEU A 25 1.64 2.34 -14.05
CA LEU A 25 0.53 1.38 -13.91
C LEU A 25 -0.04 1.34 -12.49
N GLY A 26 0.80 1.47 -11.47
CA GLY A 26 0.39 1.65 -10.09
C GLY A 26 -0.50 2.89 -9.93
N ALA A 27 -0.09 4.03 -10.50
CA ALA A 27 -0.84 5.29 -10.40
C ALA A 27 -2.26 5.23 -10.97
N ILE A 28 -2.54 4.32 -11.90
CA ILE A 28 -3.88 4.13 -12.46
C ILE A 28 -4.63 2.92 -11.88
N TYR A 29 -3.94 2.05 -11.13
CA TYR A 29 -4.47 0.75 -10.70
C TYR A 29 -5.77 0.86 -9.91
N SER A 30 -5.87 1.83 -8.99
CA SER A 30 -7.06 2.05 -8.16
C SER A 30 -8.33 2.31 -8.99
N PHE A 31 -8.18 2.91 -10.18
CA PHE A 31 -9.28 3.29 -11.06
C PHE A 31 -9.69 2.20 -12.06
N LEU A 32 -8.97 1.08 -12.09
CA LEU A 32 -9.24 -0.01 -13.02
C LEU A 32 -10.45 -0.85 -12.56
N PRO A 33 -11.27 -1.38 -13.48
CA PRO A 33 -12.24 -2.42 -13.15
C PRO A 33 -11.51 -3.70 -12.70
N ARG A 34 -12.17 -4.53 -11.90
CA ARG A 34 -11.57 -5.73 -11.27
C ARG A 34 -10.86 -6.65 -12.25
N GLU A 35 -11.48 -6.93 -13.40
CA GLU A 35 -10.88 -7.78 -14.44
C GLU A 35 -9.52 -7.23 -14.93
N LYS A 36 -9.41 -5.91 -15.08
CA LYS A 36 -8.17 -5.26 -15.49
C LYS A 36 -7.15 -5.15 -14.36
N LYS A 37 -7.61 -4.95 -13.12
CA LYS A 37 -6.73 -5.06 -11.94
C LYS A 37 -6.11 -6.46 -11.86
N ASP A 38 -6.88 -7.52 -12.11
CA ASP A 38 -6.39 -8.90 -12.08
C ASP A 38 -5.34 -9.15 -13.17
N GLU A 39 -5.57 -8.64 -14.38
CA GLU A 39 -4.58 -8.69 -15.46
C GLU A 39 -3.27 -7.98 -15.08
N VAL A 40 -3.36 -6.76 -14.53
CA VAL A 40 -2.19 -5.99 -14.09
C VAL A 40 -1.47 -6.71 -12.96
N LEU A 41 -2.20 -7.18 -11.95
CA LEU A 41 -1.66 -7.93 -10.81
C LEU A 41 -0.89 -9.18 -11.27
N GLY A 42 -1.42 -9.93 -12.24
CA GLY A 42 -0.74 -11.09 -12.81
C GLY A 42 0.63 -10.74 -13.41
N VAL A 43 0.74 -9.59 -14.09
CA VAL A 43 2.02 -9.11 -14.63
C VAL A 43 2.99 -8.74 -13.53
N PHE A 44 2.53 -8.02 -12.49
CA PHE A 44 3.36 -7.69 -11.33
C PHE A 44 3.86 -8.96 -10.63
N LEU A 45 2.99 -9.94 -10.38
CA LEU A 45 3.36 -11.19 -9.72
C LEU A 45 4.38 -12.02 -10.52
N GLN A 46 4.25 -12.09 -11.85
CA GLN A 46 5.23 -12.76 -12.71
C GLN A 46 6.60 -12.10 -12.65
N GLN A 47 6.65 -10.77 -12.58
CA GLN A 47 7.91 -10.03 -12.48
C GLN A 47 8.52 -10.17 -11.09
N LEU A 48 7.73 -10.05 -10.02
CA LEU A 48 8.18 -10.27 -8.65
C LEU A 48 8.68 -11.70 -8.44
N GLY A 49 8.05 -12.70 -9.06
CA GLY A 49 8.49 -14.10 -9.06
C GLY A 49 9.88 -14.34 -9.64
N ARG A 50 10.44 -13.37 -10.37
CA ARG A 50 11.80 -13.41 -10.92
C ARG A 50 12.82 -12.69 -10.03
N ILE A 51 12.37 -11.96 -9.01
CA ILE A 51 13.23 -11.29 -8.02
C ILE A 51 13.52 -12.28 -6.89
N ASN A 52 14.73 -12.23 -6.32
CA ASN A 52 15.07 -13.03 -5.14
C ASN A 52 14.13 -12.67 -3.99
N TYR A 53 13.35 -13.66 -3.54
CA TYR A 53 12.42 -13.52 -2.43
C TYR A 53 13.06 -12.91 -1.16
N PHE A 54 14.30 -13.32 -0.82
CA PHE A 54 15.02 -12.76 0.32
C PHE A 54 15.29 -11.27 0.18
N TYR A 55 15.50 -10.78 -1.04
CA TYR A 55 15.68 -9.35 -1.29
C TYR A 55 14.40 -8.57 -0.98
N VAL A 56 13.22 -9.09 -1.35
CA VAL A 56 11.92 -8.46 -1.05
C VAL A 56 11.51 -8.60 0.42
N GLN A 57 12.06 -9.56 1.15
CA GLN A 57 11.86 -9.63 2.61
C GLN A 57 12.73 -8.64 3.37
N ILE A 58 13.91 -8.31 2.84
CA ILE A 58 14.88 -7.40 3.48
C ILE A 58 14.65 -5.95 3.04
N HIS A 59 14.12 -5.74 1.85
CA HIS A 59 13.82 -4.43 1.26
C HIS A 59 12.33 -4.37 0.87
N HIS A 60 11.68 -3.21 0.99
CA HIS A 60 10.31 -3.03 0.49
C HIS A 60 10.22 -3.48 -0.98
N THR A 61 9.06 -4.02 -1.40
CA THR A 61 8.80 -4.36 -2.80
C THR A 61 9.10 -3.13 -3.68
N PRO A 62 10.20 -3.13 -4.46
CA PRO A 62 10.70 -1.89 -5.06
C PRO A 62 9.67 -1.30 -6.04
N ALA A 63 9.48 0.01 -5.98
CA ALA A 63 8.69 0.78 -6.95
C ALA A 63 7.20 0.40 -7.09
N ILE A 64 6.56 0.03 -5.99
CA ILE A 64 5.10 -0.02 -5.91
C ILE A 64 4.65 0.91 -4.78
N SER A 65 4.15 2.08 -5.15
CA SER A 65 3.64 3.08 -4.21
C SER A 65 2.12 3.00 -4.02
N GLU A 66 1.41 2.35 -4.95
CA GLU A 66 -0.06 2.28 -4.93
C GLU A 66 -0.57 1.30 -3.85
N PRO A 67 -1.31 1.79 -2.84
CA PRO A 67 -1.80 0.97 -1.73
C PRO A 67 -2.60 -0.26 -2.15
N SER A 68 -3.55 -0.10 -3.08
CA SER A 68 -4.42 -1.20 -3.50
C SER A 68 -3.66 -2.29 -4.26
N LEU A 69 -2.58 -1.94 -4.96
CA LEU A 69 -1.75 -2.91 -5.67
C LEU A 69 -0.85 -3.68 -4.67
N LEU A 70 -0.25 -2.96 -3.71
CA LEU A 70 0.52 -3.60 -2.63
C LEU A 70 -0.33 -4.57 -1.80
N SER A 71 -1.57 -4.17 -1.46
CA SER A 71 -2.48 -5.04 -0.73
C SER A 71 -2.81 -6.30 -1.53
N ASP A 72 -3.19 -6.15 -2.80
CA ASP A 72 -3.53 -7.28 -3.65
C ASP A 72 -2.33 -8.25 -3.82
N ILE A 73 -1.11 -7.72 -4.02
CA ILE A 73 0.12 -8.53 -4.08
C ILE A 73 0.31 -9.34 -2.80
N GLN A 74 0.19 -8.69 -1.63
CA GLN A 74 0.35 -9.35 -0.34
C GLN A 74 -0.72 -10.42 -0.11
N ILE A 75 -1.96 -10.17 -0.50
CA ILE A 75 -3.07 -11.12 -0.34
C ILE A 75 -2.84 -12.37 -1.18
N ILE A 76 -2.40 -12.22 -2.43
CA ILE A 76 -2.09 -13.36 -3.30
C ILE A 76 -0.86 -14.11 -2.81
N ASN A 77 0.18 -13.38 -2.40
CA ASN A 77 1.43 -13.98 -1.97
C ASN A 77 1.99 -13.22 -0.76
N PRO A 78 1.66 -13.68 0.48
CA PRO A 78 2.05 -13.01 1.73
C PRO A 78 3.55 -12.85 1.93
N ARG A 79 4.33 -13.62 1.17
CA ARG A 79 5.78 -13.53 1.04
C ARG A 79 6.24 -12.12 0.63
N TYR A 80 5.56 -11.45 -0.29
CA TYR A 80 5.93 -10.10 -0.75
C TYR A 80 5.51 -8.98 0.22
N TRP A 81 5.68 -9.24 1.51
CA TRP A 81 5.35 -8.33 2.59
C TRP A 81 6.01 -6.96 2.36
N PRO A 82 5.25 -5.86 2.41
CA PRO A 82 5.74 -4.60 1.87
C PRO A 82 6.76 -3.87 2.77
N GLY A 83 7.29 -4.50 3.83
CA GLY A 83 8.36 -3.89 4.64
C GLY A 83 7.83 -2.88 5.68
N MET A 84 6.80 -3.25 6.43
CA MET A 84 6.13 -2.36 7.42
C MET A 84 7.07 -1.76 8.49
N ASP A 85 8.19 -2.42 8.77
CA ASP A 85 9.19 -1.91 9.71
C ASP A 85 9.95 -0.69 9.15
N GLU A 86 10.05 -0.53 7.84
CA GLU A 86 10.63 0.67 7.22
C GLU A 86 9.80 1.90 7.54
N GLY A 87 8.48 1.84 7.32
CA GLY A 87 7.55 2.91 7.67
C GLY A 87 7.62 3.27 9.15
N LYS A 88 7.64 2.25 10.03
CA LYS A 88 7.80 2.43 11.47
C LYS A 88 9.12 3.11 11.83
N ALA A 89 10.23 2.69 11.23
CA ALA A 89 11.55 3.27 11.47
C ALA A 89 11.64 4.73 10.98
N ILE A 90 10.94 5.08 9.90
CA ILE A 90 10.86 6.46 9.42
C ILE A 90 10.08 7.32 10.40
N VAL A 91 8.87 6.91 10.79
CA VAL A 91 8.01 7.71 11.68
C VAL A 91 8.65 7.92 13.05
N LYS A 92 9.36 6.91 13.58
CA LYS A 92 10.08 7.00 14.87
C LYS A 92 11.24 7.98 14.92
N LYS A 93 11.66 8.57 13.79
CA LYS A 93 12.71 9.60 13.76
C LYS A 93 12.20 10.98 14.21
N PHE A 94 10.89 11.13 14.38
CA PHE A 94 10.26 12.41 14.69
C PHE A 94 9.66 12.36 16.09
N ASP A 95 9.95 13.37 16.90
CA ASP A 95 9.44 13.49 18.27
C ASP A 95 8.00 14.02 18.31
N ASN A 96 7.57 14.72 17.26
CA ASN A 96 6.24 15.32 17.17
C ASN A 96 5.75 15.40 15.71
N PHE A 97 4.44 15.59 15.54
CA PHE A 97 3.82 15.62 14.23
C PHE A 97 4.24 16.84 13.39
N ALA A 98 4.49 18.00 14.01
CA ALA A 98 4.94 19.18 13.28
C ALA A 98 6.25 18.92 12.54
N GLY A 99 7.25 18.32 13.20
CA GLY A 99 8.50 17.93 12.56
C GLY A 99 8.33 16.85 11.48
N PHE A 100 7.44 15.88 11.73
CA PHE A 100 7.08 14.86 10.73
C PHE A 100 6.48 15.50 9.47
N HIS A 101 5.49 16.37 9.64
CA HIS A 101 4.78 17.08 8.58
C HIS A 101 5.73 17.99 7.81
N ASP A 102 6.46 18.84 8.51
CA ASP A 102 7.36 19.84 7.91
C ASP A 102 8.51 19.22 7.15
N PHE A 103 8.93 18.00 7.48
CA PHE A 103 10.01 17.31 6.77
C PHE A 103 9.49 16.43 5.62
N LEU A 104 8.43 15.64 5.85
CA LEU A 104 7.99 14.60 4.93
C LEU A 104 6.82 15.00 4.02
N MET A 105 5.96 15.94 4.42
CA MET A 105 4.70 16.22 3.72
C MET A 105 4.71 17.55 2.96
N GLY A 106 4.10 17.56 1.79
CA GLY A 106 3.78 18.76 1.02
C GLY A 106 2.60 19.52 1.63
N PRO A 107 2.38 20.78 1.19
CA PRO A 107 1.26 21.60 1.67
C PRO A 107 -0.12 21.03 1.29
N ASP A 108 -0.16 20.11 0.34
CA ASP A 108 -1.35 19.38 -0.11
C ASP A 108 -1.68 18.15 0.75
N GLY A 109 -0.85 17.82 1.75
CA GLY A 109 -1.06 16.65 2.59
C GLY A 109 -0.59 15.33 1.97
N ILE A 110 0.26 15.38 0.94
CA ILE A 110 0.90 14.22 0.30
C ILE A 110 2.37 14.18 0.68
N PHE A 111 3.02 13.02 0.69
CA PHE A 111 4.47 12.96 0.92
C PHE A 111 5.26 13.60 -0.21
N ARG A 112 6.36 14.27 0.15
CA ARG A 112 7.26 14.92 -0.80
C ARG A 112 8.06 13.88 -1.57
N ALA A 113 8.17 14.08 -2.89
CA ALA A 113 9.00 13.26 -3.75
C ALA A 113 10.44 13.16 -3.23
N GLY A 114 10.97 11.94 -3.16
CA GLY A 114 12.34 11.66 -2.71
C GLY A 114 12.54 11.71 -1.19
N LYS A 115 11.51 12.02 -0.40
CA LYS A 115 11.57 11.93 1.08
C LYS A 115 11.16 10.57 1.62
N VAL A 116 10.30 9.88 0.90
CA VAL A 116 9.83 8.53 1.23
C VAL A 116 9.97 7.64 -0.01
N GLN A 117 10.26 6.36 0.21
CA GLN A 117 10.33 5.37 -0.87
C GLN A 117 8.95 4.77 -1.17
N SER A 118 8.08 4.70 -0.16
CA SER A 118 6.70 4.25 -0.29
C SER A 118 5.79 5.08 0.61
N ASP A 119 4.91 5.85 -0.03
CA ASP A 119 3.89 6.65 0.63
C ASP A 119 2.98 5.78 1.51
N PHE A 120 2.64 4.58 1.01
CA PHE A 120 1.79 3.65 1.73
C PHE A 120 2.37 3.21 3.07
N LEU A 121 3.66 2.84 3.11
CA LEU A 121 4.30 2.34 4.32
C LEU A 121 4.39 3.39 5.41
N VAL A 122 4.75 4.62 5.02
CA VAL A 122 4.86 5.73 5.96
C VAL A 122 3.47 6.16 6.43
N ALA A 123 2.48 6.24 5.54
CA ALA A 123 1.10 6.51 5.91
C ALA A 123 0.54 5.45 6.87
N TYR A 124 0.78 4.17 6.58
CA TYR A 124 0.35 3.06 7.42
C TYR A 124 0.94 3.15 8.83
N ALA A 125 2.24 3.41 8.92
CA ALA A 125 2.92 3.53 10.19
C ALA A 125 2.47 4.78 10.97
N ALA A 126 2.23 5.90 10.28
CA ALA A 126 1.74 7.12 10.88
C ALA A 126 0.33 6.95 11.46
N LEU A 127 -0.53 6.19 10.78
CA LEU A 127 -1.92 5.96 11.18
C LEU A 127 -2.09 4.98 12.34
N ARG A 128 -1.17 4.04 12.56
CA ARG A 128 -1.34 3.00 13.59
C ARG A 128 -0.87 3.46 14.96
N SER A 129 -1.76 3.37 15.95
CA SER A 129 -1.49 3.73 17.34
C SER A 129 -0.34 2.94 17.99
N ASP A 130 -0.09 1.71 17.56
CA ASP A 130 1.01 0.88 18.06
C ASP A 130 2.36 1.11 17.34
N MET A 131 2.36 1.97 16.31
CA MET A 131 3.55 2.36 15.55
C MET A 131 3.91 3.83 15.73
N SER A 132 2.90 4.68 15.93
CA SER A 132 3.02 6.12 15.94
C SER A 132 1.95 6.78 16.82
N PRO A 133 2.28 7.88 17.52
CA PRO A 133 1.28 8.72 18.18
C PRO A 133 0.54 9.67 17.21
N PHE A 134 0.98 9.79 15.95
CA PHE A 134 0.52 10.84 15.02
C PHE A 134 -0.79 10.56 14.29
N GLY A 135 -1.45 9.43 14.54
CA GLY A 135 -2.53 8.95 13.66
C GLY A 135 -3.65 9.96 13.44
N SER A 136 -4.13 10.63 14.49
CA SER A 136 -5.21 11.61 14.39
C SER A 136 -4.77 12.87 13.63
N GLU A 137 -3.57 13.37 13.90
CA GLU A 137 -3.03 14.57 13.25
C GLU A 137 -2.74 14.31 11.78
N TYR A 138 -2.15 13.15 11.46
CA TYR A 138 -1.91 12.73 10.08
C TYR A 138 -3.22 12.55 9.31
N ALA A 139 -4.23 11.91 9.89
CA ALA A 139 -5.54 11.75 9.24
C ALA A 139 -6.22 13.10 8.94
N ALA A 140 -5.99 14.12 9.75
CA ALA A 140 -6.53 15.47 9.54
C ALA A 140 -5.76 16.27 8.46
N ALA A 141 -4.43 16.10 8.39
CA ALA A 141 -3.58 16.83 7.46
C ALA A 141 -3.46 16.17 6.07
N CYS A 142 -3.75 14.86 5.97
CA CYS A 142 -3.56 14.09 4.76
C CYS A 142 -4.59 14.42 3.67
N TYR A 143 -4.16 14.42 2.41
CA TYR A 143 -5.05 14.62 1.27
C TYR A 143 -6.18 13.57 1.26
N PRO A 144 -7.48 13.95 1.23
CA PRO A 144 -8.59 13.02 1.47
C PRO A 144 -8.65 11.80 0.55
N ASP A 145 -8.40 11.97 -0.75
CA ASP A 145 -8.48 10.87 -1.73
C ASP A 145 -7.27 9.93 -1.61
N PHE A 146 -6.11 10.48 -1.24
CA PHE A 146 -4.94 9.66 -0.93
C PHE A 146 -5.17 8.87 0.35
N LEU A 147 -5.68 9.51 1.41
CA LEU A 147 -6.04 8.85 2.67
C LEU A 147 -7.07 7.72 2.45
N GLU A 148 -8.05 7.91 1.57
CA GLU A 148 -9.04 6.88 1.24
C GLU A 148 -8.37 5.63 0.64
N ARG A 149 -7.46 5.81 -0.32
CA ARG A 149 -6.69 4.71 -0.91
C ARG A 149 -5.82 3.99 0.12
N ILE A 150 -5.19 4.72 1.04
CA ILE A 150 -4.43 4.14 2.15
C ILE A 150 -5.33 3.25 3.02
N VAL A 151 -6.49 3.77 3.42
CA VAL A 151 -7.45 3.04 4.27
C VAL A 151 -7.95 1.78 3.57
N ASP A 152 -8.27 1.86 2.28
CA ASP A 152 -8.65 0.70 1.49
C ASP A 152 -7.56 -0.36 1.46
N GLY A 153 -6.30 0.01 1.20
CA GLY A 153 -5.17 -0.91 1.24
C GLY A 153 -4.98 -1.55 2.63
N ILE A 154 -5.13 -0.78 3.71
CA ILE A 154 -5.05 -1.29 5.10
C ILE A 154 -6.13 -2.35 5.35
N VAL A 155 -7.37 -2.03 5.00
CA VAL A 155 -8.52 -2.91 5.19
C VAL A 155 -8.33 -4.20 4.38
N ASP A 156 -7.97 -4.08 3.11
CA ASP A 156 -7.77 -5.21 2.21
C ASP A 156 -6.69 -6.15 2.74
N MET A 157 -5.54 -5.63 3.18
CA MET A 157 -4.49 -6.47 3.77
C MET A 157 -4.92 -7.17 5.07
N ARG A 158 -5.71 -6.50 5.92
CA ARG A 158 -6.07 -7.03 7.24
C ARG A 158 -7.23 -8.02 7.20
N LEU A 159 -8.24 -7.79 6.37
CA LEU A 159 -9.38 -8.68 6.27
C LEU A 159 -9.06 -10.02 5.59
N ASN A 160 -7.96 -10.06 4.84
CA ASN A 160 -7.45 -11.28 4.21
C ASN A 160 -6.42 -12.03 5.07
N MET A 161 -6.26 -11.65 6.34
CA MET A 161 -5.49 -12.44 7.31
C MET A 161 -6.38 -13.52 7.92
N ASP A 162 -5.78 -14.65 8.32
CA ASP A 162 -6.46 -15.83 8.91
C ASP A 162 -7.12 -15.58 10.29
N ILE A 163 -7.22 -14.33 10.75
CA ILE A 163 -7.80 -13.96 12.05
C ILE A 163 -9.33 -13.83 12.03
N GLY A 164 -9.98 -14.02 10.87
CA GLY A 164 -11.43 -13.89 10.74
C GLY A 164 -11.92 -12.45 10.62
N LEU A 165 -13.04 -12.27 9.92
CA LEU A 165 -13.53 -10.95 9.48
C LEU A 165 -13.83 -9.99 10.65
N GLU A 166 -14.59 -10.43 11.65
CA GLU A 166 -15.03 -9.56 12.74
C GLU A 166 -13.89 -9.18 13.70
N GLU A 167 -12.97 -10.12 13.96
CA GLU A 167 -11.75 -9.83 14.74
C GLU A 167 -10.85 -8.83 13.98
N GLY A 168 -10.69 -9.02 12.67
CA GLY A 168 -9.96 -8.07 11.81
C GLY A 168 -10.56 -6.65 11.86
N LYS A 169 -11.89 -6.53 11.80
CA LYS A 169 -12.59 -5.23 11.93
C LYS A 169 -12.38 -4.59 13.30
N ALA A 170 -12.52 -5.37 14.38
CA ALA A 170 -12.33 -4.88 15.74
C ALA A 170 -10.89 -4.36 15.93
N ARG A 171 -9.90 -5.12 15.47
CA ARG A 171 -8.48 -4.72 15.54
C ARG A 171 -8.19 -3.45 14.76
N LEU A 172 -8.79 -3.27 13.59
CA LEU A 172 -8.64 -2.04 12.81
C LEU A 172 -9.19 -0.81 13.55
N ARG A 173 -10.35 -0.93 14.21
CA ARG A 173 -10.94 0.17 14.99
C ARG A 173 -10.10 0.54 16.22
N GLU A 174 -9.41 -0.43 16.82
CA GLU A 174 -8.49 -0.20 17.94
C GLU A 174 -7.21 0.51 17.48
N LEU A 175 -6.67 0.11 16.32
CA LEU A 175 -5.38 0.59 15.84
C LEU A 175 -5.45 1.93 15.10
N LEU A 176 -6.56 2.23 14.44
CA LEU A 176 -6.71 3.40 13.59
C LEU A 176 -7.51 4.51 14.29
N PRO A 177 -7.23 5.80 13.98
CA PRO A 177 -7.95 6.93 14.54
C PRO A 177 -9.46 6.82 14.35
N THR A 178 -10.22 7.23 15.35
CA THR A 178 -11.69 7.26 15.31
C THR A 178 -12.24 8.04 14.11
N ALA A 179 -11.53 9.09 13.68
CA ALA A 179 -11.87 9.86 12.49
C ALA A 179 -11.94 9.02 11.19
N LEU A 180 -11.26 7.87 11.15
CA LEU A 180 -11.27 6.96 10.00
C LEU A 180 -12.37 5.90 10.08
N HIS A 181 -13.05 5.71 11.21
CA HIS A 181 -14.05 4.65 11.37
C HIS A 181 -15.16 4.69 10.31
N PRO A 182 -15.72 5.86 9.92
CA PRO A 182 -16.69 5.91 8.82
C PRO A 182 -16.13 5.42 7.47
N LYS A 183 -14.86 5.70 7.19
CA LYS A 183 -14.18 5.24 5.96
C LYS A 183 -13.94 3.73 5.99
N LEU A 184 -13.67 3.15 7.17
CA LEU A 184 -13.55 1.70 7.34
C LEU A 184 -14.86 0.99 6.97
N GLU A 185 -16.01 1.50 7.44
CA GLU A 185 -17.31 0.90 7.11
C GLU A 185 -17.60 0.90 5.62
N LYS A 186 -17.29 1.99 4.93
CA LYS A 186 -17.41 2.08 3.47
C LYS A 186 -16.51 1.03 2.79
N SER A 187 -15.26 0.91 3.24
CA SER A 187 -14.32 -0.07 2.69
C SER A 187 -14.79 -1.50 2.91
N TYR A 188 -15.35 -1.84 4.08
CA TYR A 188 -15.88 -3.18 4.38
C TYR A 188 -17.01 -3.61 3.45
N GLN A 189 -17.77 -2.67 2.91
CA GLN A 189 -18.88 -2.94 1.98
C GLN A 189 -18.41 -3.19 0.54
N ARG A 190 -17.11 -3.00 0.24
CA ARG A 190 -16.55 -3.26 -1.09
C ARG A 190 -16.70 -4.74 -1.47
N THR A 191 -17.29 -4.97 -2.63
CA THR A 191 -17.50 -6.30 -3.22
C THR A 191 -16.44 -6.66 -4.28
N ASP A 192 -15.63 -5.69 -4.72
CA ASP A 192 -14.60 -5.83 -5.76
C ASP A 192 -13.24 -6.31 -5.22
N ARG A 193 -13.25 -7.02 -4.09
CA ARG A 193 -12.03 -7.50 -3.43
C ARG A 193 -11.33 -8.55 -4.27
N ILE A 194 -10.00 -8.59 -4.18
CA ILE A 194 -9.20 -9.63 -4.83
C ILE A 194 -9.61 -11.02 -4.33
N ASN A 195 -9.70 -11.97 -5.24
CA ASN A 195 -9.94 -13.37 -4.91
C ASN A 195 -8.66 -14.18 -5.14
N PRO A 196 -7.99 -14.67 -4.08
CA PRO A 196 -6.78 -15.47 -4.20
C PRO A 196 -6.91 -16.69 -5.12
N LYS A 197 -8.12 -17.25 -5.26
CA LYS A 197 -8.36 -18.41 -6.12
C LYS A 197 -8.15 -18.13 -7.61
N ASN A 198 -8.20 -16.87 -8.04
CA ASN A 198 -7.98 -16.47 -9.43
C ASN A 198 -6.50 -16.55 -9.85
N PHE A 199 -5.58 -16.76 -8.90
CA PHE A 199 -4.13 -16.68 -9.10
C PHE A 199 -3.39 -17.96 -8.65
N LYS A 200 -4.13 -19.06 -8.44
CA LYS A 200 -3.58 -20.37 -8.06
C LYS A 200 -3.31 -21.25 -9.27
#